data_AF-A0A1B6EZZ0-F1
#
_entry.id   AF-A0A1B6EZZ0-F1
#
_cell.length_a   1.000
_cell.length_b   1.000
_cell.length_c   1.000
_cell.angle_alpha   90.00
_cell.angle_beta   90.00
_cell.angle_gamma   90.00
#
_symmetry.space_group_name_H-M   'P 1'
#
loop_
_entity.id
_entity.type
_entity.pdbx_description
1 polymer ?
#
loop_
_entity_poly.entity_id
_entity_poly.type
_entity_poly.pdbx_seq_one_letter_code
_entity_poly.pdbx_strand_id
1 'polypeptide(L)'
;GEGLQRVPEVSSELANRMSLFYAHATPMLRVLSEATSRFVQENTDIPIENTTETLSTMAKVCLRMLESPSLISQFQREETQLFVLRVMVGLVILYDHVHPHGAFVKASNVDVKGCVKLLKDQPAVRSEGLLNALRYTTKHLNEEATPKHIKNLLAA
;
A
#
# COMPACT_ATOMS: atom_id res chain seq x y z
N GLY A 1 43.25 16.89 15.60
CA GLY A 1 43.01 17.26 14.20
C GLY A 1 42.35 16.08 13.55
N GLU A 2 41.03 16.01 13.65
CA GLU A 2 40.26 14.89 13.10
C GLU A 2 39.81 15.26 11.69
N GLY A 3 40.14 14.39 10.74
CA GLY A 3 39.90 14.60 9.33
C GLY A 3 38.41 14.70 9.04
N LEU A 4 38.01 15.78 8.36
CA LEU A 4 36.74 15.78 7.63
C LEU A 4 36.76 14.61 6.65
N GLN A 5 36.04 13.56 6.98
CA GLN A 5 35.66 12.52 6.03
C GLN A 5 34.94 13.23 4.88
N ARG A 6 35.55 13.25 3.68
CA ARG A 6 34.90 13.77 2.48
C ARG A 6 33.61 12.99 2.30
N VAL A 7 32.47 13.68 2.35
CA VAL A 7 31.19 13.10 1.95
C VAL A 7 31.37 12.66 0.49
N PRO A 8 31.06 11.40 0.14
CA PRO A 8 31.16 10.95 -1.24
C PRO A 8 30.29 11.83 -2.12
N GLU A 9 30.87 12.41 -3.18
CA GLU A 9 30.14 13.27 -4.11
C GLU A 9 29.04 12.47 -4.81
N VAL A 10 27.83 13.02 -4.78
CA VAL A 10 26.67 12.44 -5.46
C VAL A 10 26.76 12.81 -6.94
N SER A 11 26.79 11.80 -7.82
CA SER A 11 26.76 12.04 -9.26
C SER A 11 25.44 12.69 -9.70
N SER A 12 25.45 13.44 -10.80
CA SER A 12 24.22 14.05 -11.34
C SER A 12 23.14 12.99 -11.64
N GLU A 13 23.53 11.79 -12.09
CA GLU A 13 22.59 10.70 -12.32
C GLU A 13 21.94 10.21 -11.01
N LEU A 14 22.74 10.01 -9.96
CA LEU A 14 22.23 9.59 -8.65
C LEU A 14 21.31 10.68 -8.07
N ALA A 15 21.69 11.96 -8.19
CA ALA A 15 20.87 13.09 -7.74
C ALA A 15 19.50 13.14 -8.46
N ASN A 16 19.46 12.86 -9.76
CA ASN A 16 18.20 12.79 -10.52
C ASN A 16 17.31 11.63 -10.05
N ARG A 17 17.89 10.45 -9.82
CA ARG A 17 17.15 9.29 -9.27
C ARG A 17 16.62 9.57 -7.87
N MET A 18 17.42 10.22 -7.02
CA MET A 18 17.00 10.64 -5.68
C MET A 18 15.85 11.65 -5.76
N SER A 19 15.91 12.61 -6.69
CA SER A 19 14.86 13.60 -6.89
C SER A 19 13.53 12.95 -7.27
N LEU A 20 13.54 12.01 -8.21
CA LEU A 20 12.34 11.24 -8.58
C LEU A 20 11.83 10.39 -7.42
N PHE A 21 12.72 9.76 -6.67
CA PHE A 21 12.36 8.97 -5.49
C PHE A 21 11.60 9.82 -4.46
N TYR A 22 12.14 10.99 -4.08
CA TYR A 22 11.53 11.87 -3.09
C TYR A 22 10.34 12.69 -3.61
N ALA A 23 10.12 12.78 -4.93
CA ALA A 23 8.94 13.42 -5.51
C ALA A 23 7.64 12.64 -5.24
N HIS A 24 7.72 11.35 -4.93
CA HIS A 24 6.55 10.53 -4.64
C HIS A 24 6.08 10.70 -3.18
N ALA A 25 4.76 10.72 -2.98
CA ALA A 25 4.16 10.81 -1.64
C ALA A 25 4.59 9.66 -0.69
N THR A 26 4.80 8.46 -1.25
CA THR A 26 5.29 7.28 -0.51
C THR A 26 6.42 6.58 -1.27
N PRO A 27 7.67 7.08 -1.20
CA PRO A 27 8.78 6.61 -2.04
C PRO A 27 9.05 5.10 -1.93
N MET A 28 9.12 4.58 -0.70
CA MET A 28 9.38 3.16 -0.45
C MET A 28 8.27 2.26 -1.00
N LEU A 29 7.00 2.65 -0.82
CA LEU A 29 5.87 1.87 -1.30
C LEU A 29 5.76 1.92 -2.83
N ARG A 30 6.18 3.02 -3.45
CA ARG A 30 6.30 3.14 -4.91
C ARG A 30 7.34 2.14 -5.44
N VAL A 31 8.52 2.08 -4.83
CA VAL A 31 9.57 1.12 -5.20
C VAL A 31 9.09 -0.32 -5.05
N LEU A 32 8.39 -0.65 -3.96
CA LEU A 32 7.82 -1.99 -3.77
C LEU A 32 6.77 -2.31 -4.84
N SER A 33 5.88 -1.37 -5.16
CA SER A 33 4.84 -1.56 -6.20
C SER A 33 5.45 -1.82 -7.57
N GLU A 34 6.51 -1.09 -7.92
CA GLU A 34 7.26 -1.29 -9.17
C GLU A 34 8.04 -2.60 -9.17
N ALA A 35 8.62 -3.01 -8.04
CA ALA A 35 9.31 -4.28 -7.90
C ALA A 35 8.34 -5.47 -8.03
N THR A 36 7.16 -5.42 -7.39
CA THR A 36 6.14 -6.47 -7.52
C THR A 36 5.56 -6.52 -8.93
N SER A 37 5.36 -5.37 -9.58
CA SER A 37 4.92 -5.32 -10.98
C SER A 37 5.96 -5.94 -11.92
N ARG A 38 7.25 -5.63 -11.72
CA ARG A 38 8.35 -6.24 -12.48
C ARG A 38 8.43 -7.75 -12.26
N PHE A 39 8.31 -8.21 -11.02
CA PHE A 39 8.29 -9.65 -10.71
C PHE A 39 7.24 -10.40 -11.55
N VAL A 40 6.01 -9.89 -11.63
CA VAL A 40 4.95 -10.51 -12.44
C VAL A 40 5.23 -10.41 -13.94
N GLN A 41 5.82 -9.30 -14.41
CA GLN A 41 6.15 -9.12 -15.82
C GLN A 41 7.33 -10.00 -16.28
N GLU A 42 8.28 -10.28 -15.40
CA GLU A 42 9.48 -11.08 -15.69
C GLU A 42 9.21 -12.60 -15.58
N ASN A 43 8.19 -13.01 -14.83
CA ASN A 43 7.84 -14.41 -14.61
C ASN A 43 6.50 -14.77 -15.27
N THR A 44 6.42 -14.60 -16.60
CA THR A 44 5.18 -14.79 -17.38
C THR A 44 4.68 -16.24 -17.41
N ASP A 45 5.54 -17.20 -17.06
CA ASP A 45 5.22 -18.62 -16.89
C ASP A 45 4.44 -18.91 -15.61
N ILE A 46 4.47 -17.98 -14.63
CA ILE A 46 3.74 -18.09 -13.37
C ILE A 46 2.40 -17.34 -13.52
N PRO A 47 1.26 -17.97 -13.21
CA PRO A 47 -0.03 -17.30 -13.19
C PRO A 47 -0.02 -16.08 -12.27
N ILE A 48 -0.49 -14.93 -12.77
CA ILE A 48 -0.58 -13.67 -12.01
C ILE A 48 -1.50 -13.81 -10.78
N GLU A 49 -2.46 -14.73 -10.87
CA GLU A 49 -3.37 -15.13 -9.80
C GLU A 49 -2.59 -15.56 -8.56
N ASN A 50 -1.48 -16.29 -8.68
CA ASN A 50 -0.68 -16.72 -7.53
C ASN A 50 -0.18 -15.55 -6.68
N THR A 51 0.24 -14.47 -7.35
CA THR A 51 0.69 -13.24 -6.67
C THR A 51 -0.50 -12.46 -6.11
N THR A 52 -1.52 -12.22 -6.93
CA THR A 52 -2.67 -11.39 -6.55
C THR A 52 -3.55 -12.05 -5.48
N GLU A 53 -3.74 -13.37 -5.51
CA GLU A 53 -4.42 -14.15 -4.48
C GLU A 53 -3.65 -14.13 -3.17
N THR A 54 -2.32 -14.24 -3.22
CA THR A 54 -1.47 -14.13 -2.02
C THR A 54 -1.63 -12.75 -1.36
N LEU A 55 -1.49 -11.67 -2.14
CA LEU A 55 -1.65 -10.30 -1.64
C LEU A 55 -3.06 -10.07 -1.07
N SER A 56 -4.09 -10.51 -1.79
CA SER A 56 -5.48 -10.33 -1.34
C SER A 56 -5.81 -11.18 -0.11
N THR A 57 -5.28 -12.39 0.00
CA THR A 57 -5.46 -13.26 1.17
C THR A 57 -4.81 -12.66 2.40
N MET A 58 -3.57 -12.17 2.28
CA MET A 58 -2.91 -11.47 3.37
C MET A 58 -3.69 -10.21 3.78
N ALA A 59 -4.19 -9.42 2.82
CA ALA A 59 -5.00 -8.24 3.12
C ALA A 59 -6.30 -8.60 3.86
N LYS A 60 -7.00 -9.67 3.44
CA LYS A 60 -8.18 -10.21 4.12
C LYS A 60 -7.85 -10.65 5.55
N VAL A 61 -6.73 -11.34 5.76
CA VAL A 61 -6.29 -11.77 7.10
C VAL A 61 -6.05 -10.54 7.99
N CYS A 62 -5.31 -9.54 7.51
CA CYS A 62 -5.09 -8.30 8.25
C CYS A 62 -6.41 -7.60 8.61
N LEU A 63 -7.33 -7.46 7.65
CA LEU A 63 -8.64 -6.86 7.89
C LEU A 63 -9.41 -7.63 8.97
N ARG A 64 -9.50 -8.96 8.86
CA ARG A 64 -10.20 -9.81 9.84
C ARG A 64 -9.59 -9.74 11.23
N MET A 65 -8.26 -9.70 11.32
CA MET A 65 -7.54 -9.54 12.58
C MET A 65 -7.86 -8.20 13.26
N LEU A 66 -8.12 -7.15 12.48
CA LEU A 66 -8.42 -5.80 12.97
C LEU A 66 -9.92 -5.53 13.18
N GLU A 67 -10.81 -6.31 12.54
CA GLU A 67 -12.26 -6.19 12.71
C GLU A 67 -12.80 -7.03 13.88
N SER A 68 -12.14 -8.15 14.21
CA SER A 68 -12.62 -9.05 15.25
C SER A 68 -12.14 -8.61 16.63
N PRO A 69 -13.03 -8.19 17.56
CA PRO A 69 -12.62 -7.75 18.89
C PRO A 69 -11.90 -8.85 19.68
N SER A 70 -12.26 -10.12 19.46
CA SER A 70 -11.63 -11.27 20.10
C SER A 70 -10.21 -11.56 19.59
N LEU A 71 -9.87 -11.12 18.38
CA LEU A 71 -8.51 -11.22 17.85
C LEU A 71 -7.67 -10.01 18.25
N ILE A 72 -8.26 -8.81 18.21
CA ILE A 72 -7.60 -7.59 18.69
C ILE A 72 -7.23 -7.73 20.17
N SER A 73 -8.11 -8.30 21.01
CA SER A 73 -7.82 -8.51 22.43
C SER A 73 -6.67 -9.47 22.69
N GLN A 74 -6.27 -10.28 21.70
CA GLN A 74 -5.09 -11.16 21.80
C GLN A 74 -3.79 -10.42 21.48
N PHE A 75 -3.86 -9.21 20.91
CA PHE A 75 -2.68 -8.39 20.71
C PHE A 75 -2.16 -7.87 22.06
N GLN A 76 -0.99 -8.37 22.45
CA GLN A 76 -0.31 -7.94 23.67
C GLN A 76 0.28 -6.52 23.57
N ARG A 77 0.45 -6.03 22.35
CA ARG A 77 1.20 -4.82 22.02
C ARG A 77 0.44 -3.98 21.01
N GLU A 78 0.32 -2.69 21.29
CA GLU A 78 -0.33 -1.73 20.41
C GLU A 78 0.40 -1.60 19.07
N GLU A 79 1.74 -1.74 19.07
CA GLU A 79 2.55 -1.70 17.86
C GLU A 79 2.17 -2.80 16.87
N THR A 80 1.65 -3.93 17.35
CA THR A 80 1.17 -5.02 16.48
C THR A 80 -0.06 -4.57 15.69
N GLN A 81 -1.03 -3.91 16.32
CA GLN A 81 -2.21 -3.38 15.63
C GLN A 81 -1.79 -2.36 14.57
N LEU A 82 -0.90 -1.44 14.96
CA LEU A 82 -0.32 -0.43 14.09
C LEU A 82 0.48 -1.02 12.91
N PHE A 83 1.17 -2.14 13.14
CA PHE A 83 1.87 -2.88 12.10
C PHE A 83 0.88 -3.52 11.12
N VAL A 84 -0.16 -4.21 11.62
CA VAL A 84 -1.17 -4.87 10.79
C VAL A 84 -1.94 -3.86 9.94
N LEU A 85 -2.24 -2.67 10.46
CA LEU A 85 -2.83 -1.56 9.69
C LEU A 85 -1.95 -1.15 8.49
N ARG A 86 -0.63 -1.02 8.71
CA ARG A 86 0.34 -0.67 7.65
C ARG A 86 0.47 -1.77 6.62
N VAL A 87 0.56 -3.03 7.06
CA VAL A 87 0.64 -4.20 6.19
C VAL A 87 -0.62 -4.29 5.32
N MET A 88 -1.80 -4.13 5.90
CA MET A 88 -3.07 -4.12 5.16
C MET A 88 -3.04 -3.09 4.02
N VAL A 89 -2.71 -1.83 4.32
CA VAL A 89 -2.69 -0.77 3.30
C VAL A 89 -1.61 -0.99 2.24
N GLY A 90 -0.43 -1.45 2.65
CA GLY A 90 0.63 -1.82 1.71
C GLY A 90 0.15 -2.89 0.73
N LEU A 91 -0.49 -3.95 1.22
CA LEU A 91 -1.00 -5.06 0.40
C LEU A 91 -2.11 -4.61 -0.55
N VAL A 92 -3.04 -3.74 -0.11
CA VAL A 92 -4.07 -3.17 -1.00
C VAL A 92 -3.42 -2.41 -2.16
N ILE A 93 -2.41 -1.59 -1.88
CA ILE A 93 -1.73 -0.79 -2.91
C ILE A 93 -0.94 -1.69 -3.85
N LEU A 94 -0.18 -2.66 -3.34
CA LEU A 94 0.53 -3.63 -4.18
C LEU A 94 -0.44 -4.41 -5.09
N TYR A 95 -1.55 -4.89 -4.53
CA TYR A 95 -2.59 -5.56 -5.31
C TYR A 95 -3.15 -4.65 -6.40
N ASP A 96 -3.42 -3.38 -6.08
CA ASP A 96 -3.93 -2.42 -7.05
C ASP A 96 -2.94 -2.16 -8.21
N HIS A 97 -1.63 -2.20 -7.97
CA HIS A 97 -0.65 -2.03 -9.05
C HIS A 97 -0.49 -3.26 -9.94
N VAL A 98 -0.62 -4.46 -9.35
CA VAL A 98 -0.35 -5.74 -10.03
C VAL A 98 -1.59 -6.31 -10.69
N HIS A 99 -2.76 -6.22 -10.05
CA HIS A 99 -3.98 -6.82 -10.59
C HIS A 99 -4.43 -6.10 -11.86
N PRO A 100 -4.80 -6.81 -12.94
CA PRO A 100 -5.10 -6.18 -14.24
C PRO A 100 -6.21 -5.13 -14.22
N HIS A 101 -7.18 -5.33 -13.32
CA HIS A 101 -8.34 -4.44 -13.15
C HIS A 101 -8.27 -3.62 -11.86
N GLY A 102 -7.15 -3.67 -11.13
CA GLY A 102 -6.97 -2.97 -9.87
C GLY A 102 -7.78 -3.51 -8.68
N ALA A 103 -7.70 -2.78 -7.57
CA ALA A 103 -8.34 -3.12 -6.29
C ALA A 103 -9.77 -2.59 -6.17
N PHE A 104 -10.19 -1.66 -7.04
CA PHE A 104 -11.45 -0.91 -6.86
C PHE A 104 -12.63 -1.43 -7.68
N VAL A 105 -12.41 -2.44 -8.52
CA VAL A 105 -13.48 -3.10 -9.27
C VAL A 105 -14.31 -4.02 -8.37
N LYS A 106 -15.59 -4.20 -8.71
CA LYS A 106 -16.52 -5.03 -7.92
C LYS A 106 -16.06 -6.48 -7.77
N ALA A 107 -15.35 -7.01 -8.76
CA ALA A 107 -14.82 -8.38 -8.76
C ALA A 107 -13.47 -8.51 -8.02
N SER A 108 -12.95 -7.43 -7.43
CA SER A 108 -11.69 -7.49 -6.69
C SER A 108 -11.79 -8.43 -5.50
N ASN A 109 -10.71 -9.18 -5.26
CA ASN A 109 -10.58 -9.99 -4.08
C ASN A 109 -10.25 -9.17 -2.82
N VAL A 110 -10.01 -7.87 -2.94
CA VAL A 110 -9.68 -6.99 -1.80
C VAL A 110 -10.92 -6.20 -1.38
N ASP A 111 -11.32 -6.29 -0.10
CA ASP A 111 -12.38 -5.45 0.46
C ASP A 111 -11.85 -4.05 0.81
N VAL A 112 -11.66 -3.23 -0.22
CA VAL A 112 -11.18 -1.85 -0.04
C VAL A 112 -12.14 -1.02 0.83
N LYS A 113 -13.45 -1.27 0.74
CA LYS A 113 -14.45 -0.54 1.55
C LYS A 113 -14.28 -0.85 3.03
N GLY A 114 -14.14 -2.14 3.37
CA GLY A 114 -13.87 -2.60 4.74
C GLY A 114 -12.58 -1.98 5.28
N CYS A 115 -11.50 -2.04 4.50
CA CYS A 115 -10.21 -1.42 4.86
C CYS A 115 -10.34 0.09 5.13
N VAL A 116 -11.00 0.85 4.25
CA VAL A 116 -11.17 2.30 4.40
C VAL A 116 -12.05 2.63 5.61
N LYS A 117 -13.14 1.88 5.81
CA LYS A 117 -14.00 2.07 6.99
C LYS A 117 -13.21 1.83 8.28
N LEU A 118 -12.48 0.72 8.34
CA LEU A 118 -11.65 0.39 9.50
C LEU A 118 -10.61 1.47 9.81
N LEU A 119 -9.97 2.05 8.77
CA LEU A 119 -9.02 3.15 8.93
C LEU A 119 -9.70 4.43 9.45
N LYS A 120 -10.91 4.75 8.98
CA LYS A 120 -11.68 5.91 9.46
C LYS A 120 -12.13 5.76 10.92
N ASP A 121 -12.29 4.53 11.39
CA ASP A 121 -12.62 4.24 12.78
C ASP A 121 -11.40 4.33 13.73
N GLN A 122 -10.18 4.45 13.19
CA GLN A 122 -8.97 4.70 13.98
C GLN A 122 -8.76 6.20 14.28
N PRO A 123 -8.07 6.54 15.38
CA PRO A 123 -7.60 7.91 15.62
C PRO A 123 -6.83 8.46 14.42
N ALA A 124 -7.10 9.71 14.02
CA ALA A 124 -6.52 10.33 12.82
C ALA A 124 -4.99 10.25 12.78
N VAL A 125 -4.33 10.45 13.92
CA VAL A 125 -2.85 10.34 14.06
C VAL A 125 -2.30 8.97 13.61
N ARG A 126 -3.11 7.92 13.64
CA ARG A 126 -2.73 6.56 13.24
C ARG A 126 -3.10 6.22 11.79
N SER A 127 -4.16 6.81 11.25
CA SER A 127 -4.75 6.40 9.98
C SER A 127 -4.65 7.42 8.85
N GLU A 128 -4.46 8.70 9.13
CA GLU A 128 -4.47 9.75 8.09
C GLU A 128 -3.37 9.55 7.04
N GLY A 129 -2.14 9.21 7.48
CA GLY A 129 -1.05 8.89 6.57
C GLY A 129 -1.34 7.66 5.71
N LEU A 130 -2.08 6.68 6.23
CA LEU A 130 -2.47 5.47 5.51
C LEU A 130 -3.60 5.74 4.50
N LEU A 131 -4.57 6.58 4.87
CA LEU A 131 -5.61 7.07 3.97
C LEU A 131 -4.99 7.91 2.83
N ASN A 132 -3.98 8.72 3.12
CA ASN A 132 -3.24 9.47 2.10
C ASN A 132 -2.44 8.56 1.16
N ALA A 133 -1.84 7.49 1.67
CA ALA A 133 -1.22 6.48 0.81
C ALA A 133 -2.24 5.85 -0.16
N LEU A 134 -3.45 5.53 0.32
CA LEU A 134 -4.54 5.06 -0.54
C LEU A 134 -5.01 6.11 -1.55
N ARG A 135 -4.96 7.41 -1.22
CA ARG A 135 -5.37 8.49 -2.14
C ARG A 135 -4.35 8.74 -3.26
N TYR A 136 -3.07 8.72 -2.92
CA TYR A 136 -2.02 9.27 -3.78
C TYR A 136 -1.14 8.20 -4.43
N THR A 137 -1.11 6.98 -3.88
CA THR A 137 -0.20 5.92 -4.35
C THR A 137 -0.92 4.83 -5.14
N THR A 138 -2.23 4.71 -5.01
CA THR A 138 -3.01 3.74 -5.81
C THR A 138 -3.04 4.12 -7.29
N LYS A 139 -3.04 3.13 -8.16
CA LYS A 139 -3.05 3.26 -9.61
C LYS A 139 -4.46 3.52 -10.15
N HIS A 140 -5.46 2.75 -9.72
CA HIS A 140 -6.78 2.74 -10.37
C HIS A 140 -7.85 3.62 -9.68
N LEU A 141 -7.56 4.23 -8.52
CA LEU A 141 -8.55 5.01 -7.76
C LEU A 141 -9.21 6.12 -8.58
N ASN A 142 -8.43 6.81 -9.41
CA ASN A 142 -8.89 7.99 -10.16
C ASN A 142 -9.50 7.66 -11.52
N GLU A 143 -9.46 6.40 -11.96
CA GLU A 143 -10.00 5.98 -13.25
C GLU A 143 -11.52 6.14 -13.33
N GLU A 144 -12.05 6.38 -14.53
CA GLU A 144 -13.50 6.55 -14.74
C GLU A 144 -14.31 5.32 -14.33
N ALA A 145 -13.72 4.13 -14.50
CA ALA A 145 -14.33 2.85 -14.12
C ALA A 145 -14.49 2.68 -12.60
N THR A 146 -13.72 3.43 -11.79
CA THR A 146 -13.81 3.34 -10.33
C THR A 146 -15.10 3.98 -9.82
N PRO A 147 -15.97 3.24 -9.09
CA PRO A 147 -17.27 3.74 -8.68
C PRO A 147 -17.20 5.03 -7.85
N LYS A 148 -18.08 5.99 -8.14
CA LYS A 148 -18.10 7.31 -7.46
C LYS A 148 -18.17 7.21 -5.94
N HIS A 149 -18.93 6.24 -5.40
CA HIS A 149 -19.01 6.06 -3.94
C HIS A 149 -17.67 5.64 -3.33
N ILE A 150 -16.82 4.90 -4.05
CA ILE A 150 -15.46 4.55 -3.60
C ILE A 150 -14.55 5.78 -3.60
N LYS A 151 -14.60 6.58 -4.65
CA LYS A 151 -13.86 7.85 -4.72
C LYS A 151 -14.24 8.76 -3.55
N ASN A 152 -15.54 8.89 -3.27
CA ASN A 152 -16.04 9.69 -2.16
C ASN A 152 -15.64 9.14 -0.78
N LEU A 153 -15.45 7.82 -0.63
CA LEU A 153 -14.93 7.25 0.63
C LEU A 153 -13.51 7.75 0.92
N LEU A 154 -12.70 7.99 -0.11
CA LEU A 154 -11.33 8.50 0.01
C LEU A 154 -11.22 9.99 -0.34
N ALA A 155 -12.33 10.69 -0.58
CA ALA A 155 -12.30 12.14 -0.73
C ALA A 155 -11.78 12.76 0.58
N ALA A 156 -10.98 13.82 0.44
CA ALA A 156 -10.50 14.63 1.56
C ALA A 156 -11.57 15.63 1.97
#